data_AF-A0A1Q4VJJ4-F1
#
_entry.id   AF-A0A1Q4VJJ4-F1
#
_cell.length_a   1.000
_cell.length_b   1.000
_cell.length_c   1.000
_cell.angle_alpha   90.00
_cell.angle_beta   90.00
_cell.angle_gamma   90.00
#
_symmetry.space_group_name_H-M   'P 1'
#
loop_
_entity.id
_entity.type
_entity.pdbx_description
1 polymer ?
#
loop_
_entity_poly.entity_id
_entity_poly.type
_entity_poly.pdbx_seq_one_letter_code
_entity_poly.pdbx_strand_id
1 'polypeptide(L)'
;MSPDDRFRPRTDEELRQLDVSAMLRYGLAFAGPHRAALFGEGAVAAALAADALGVLPRSLAFLAEVVRSGGARYAADLAEPLPGAEPARLARDWLGSAATTVTSVDGDQLLARWLDAVAEILGMRRDVRGA
;
A
#
# COMPACT_ATOMS: atom_id res chain seq x y z
N MET A 1 3.40 -13.84 -27.47
CA MET A 1 3.81 -13.73 -26.05
C MET A 1 4.47 -15.05 -25.69
N SER A 2 5.80 -15.04 -25.53
CA SER A 2 6.57 -16.27 -25.29
C SER A 2 6.29 -16.80 -23.87
N PRO A 3 6.31 -18.13 -23.62
CA PRO A 3 6.08 -18.70 -22.29
C PRO A 3 7.02 -18.15 -21.18
N ASP A 4 8.23 -17.70 -21.56
CA ASP A 4 9.25 -17.18 -20.65
C ASP A 4 8.93 -15.79 -20.04
N ASP A 5 8.04 -15.00 -20.65
CA ASP A 5 7.68 -13.68 -20.11
C ASP A 5 6.83 -13.77 -18.83
N ARG A 6 6.27 -14.94 -18.50
CA ARG A 6 5.39 -15.10 -17.33
C ARG A 6 6.13 -15.15 -15.99
N PHE A 7 7.45 -15.36 -16.00
CA PHE A 7 8.25 -15.56 -14.78
C PHE A 7 9.40 -14.56 -14.61
N ARG A 8 9.55 -13.57 -15.50
CA ARG A 8 10.53 -12.51 -15.29
C ARG A 8 10.12 -11.68 -14.07
N PRO A 9 10.94 -11.62 -13.00
CA PRO A 9 10.68 -10.70 -11.90
C PRO A 9 10.75 -9.26 -12.41
N ARG A 10 9.72 -8.47 -12.10
CA ARG A 10 9.72 -7.03 -12.44
C ARG A 10 10.80 -6.30 -11.65
N THR A 11 11.44 -5.36 -12.32
CA THR A 11 12.39 -4.43 -11.72
C THR A 11 11.67 -3.40 -10.85
N ASP A 12 12.40 -2.80 -9.90
CA ASP A 12 11.88 -1.67 -9.11
C ASP A 12 11.34 -0.54 -10.01
N GLU A 13 11.99 -0.29 -11.15
CA GLU A 13 11.55 0.74 -12.08
C GLU A 13 10.20 0.41 -12.73
N GLU A 14 10.02 -0.84 -13.17
CA GLU A 14 8.73 -1.30 -13.69
C GLU A 14 7.64 -1.27 -12.62
N LEU A 15 7.97 -1.57 -11.36
CA LEU A 15 7.02 -1.54 -10.23
C LEU A 15 6.61 -0.11 -9.85
N ARG A 16 7.50 0.88 -9.97
CA ARG A 16 7.16 2.30 -9.72
C ARG A 16 6.10 2.85 -10.65
N GLN A 17 5.92 2.24 -11.82
CA GLN A 17 4.91 2.65 -12.80
C GLN A 17 3.51 2.10 -12.49
N LEU A 18 3.34 1.29 -11.44
CA LEU A 18 2.04 0.72 -11.08
C LEU A 18 1.12 1.75 -10.40
N ASP A 19 -0.13 1.80 -10.84
CA ASP A 19 -1.19 2.56 -10.18
C ASP A 19 -1.69 1.82 -8.93
N VAL A 20 -1.00 2.06 -7.81
CA VAL A 20 -1.33 1.48 -6.49
C VAL A 20 -2.76 1.79 -6.08
N SER A 21 -3.27 2.98 -6.41
CA SER A 21 -4.64 3.39 -6.09
C SER A 21 -5.68 2.57 -6.85
N ALA A 22 -5.45 2.27 -8.13
CA ALA A 22 -6.28 1.32 -8.88
C ALA A 22 -6.18 -0.10 -8.31
N MET A 23 -4.97 -0.56 -7.99
CA MET A 23 -4.76 -1.89 -7.39
C MET A 23 -5.50 -2.03 -6.06
N LEU A 24 -5.52 -0.97 -5.22
CA LEU A 24 -6.31 -0.94 -3.99
C LEU A 24 -7.80 -1.09 -4.28
N ARG A 25 -8.35 -0.30 -5.20
CA ARG A 25 -9.77 -0.39 -5.58
C ARG A 25 -10.15 -1.81 -6.02
N TYR A 26 -9.38 -2.44 -6.89
CA TYR A 26 -9.69 -3.78 -7.41
C TYR A 26 -9.36 -4.90 -6.42
N GLY A 27 -8.23 -4.85 -5.73
CA GLY A 27 -7.78 -5.90 -4.81
C GLY A 27 -8.56 -5.95 -3.50
N LEU A 28 -9.14 -4.82 -3.08
CA LEU A 28 -10.07 -4.76 -1.95
C LEU A 28 -11.50 -5.15 -2.37
N ALA A 29 -11.93 -4.78 -3.58
CA ALA A 29 -13.27 -5.13 -4.09
C ALA A 29 -13.41 -6.63 -4.40
N PHE A 30 -12.37 -7.22 -5.00
CA PHE A 30 -12.42 -8.56 -5.58
C PHE A 30 -11.40 -9.49 -4.91
N ALA A 31 -11.82 -10.72 -4.64
CA ALA A 31 -10.90 -11.79 -4.24
C ALA A 31 -10.09 -12.31 -5.45
N GLY A 32 -9.16 -13.24 -5.18
CA GLY A 32 -8.43 -13.94 -6.25
C GLY A 32 -7.26 -13.12 -6.83
N PRO A 33 -7.02 -13.14 -8.15
CA PRO A 33 -5.82 -12.59 -8.77
C PRO A 33 -5.56 -11.11 -8.46
N HIS A 34 -6.60 -10.27 -8.41
CA HIS A 34 -6.45 -8.84 -8.08
C HIS A 34 -5.95 -8.63 -6.65
N ARG A 35 -6.44 -9.43 -5.69
CA ARG A 35 -5.97 -9.39 -4.30
C ARG A 35 -4.55 -9.90 -4.19
N ALA A 36 -4.22 -10.99 -4.87
CA ALA A 36 -2.85 -11.51 -4.90
C ALA A 36 -1.87 -10.47 -5.49
N ALA A 37 -2.25 -9.79 -6.57
CA ALA A 37 -1.44 -8.72 -7.16
C ALA A 37 -1.28 -7.50 -6.22
N LEU A 38 -2.35 -7.11 -5.51
CA LEU A 38 -2.31 -6.01 -4.53
C LEU A 38 -1.34 -6.31 -3.38
N PHE A 39 -1.37 -7.52 -2.82
CA PHE A 39 -0.47 -7.93 -1.73
C PHE A 39 0.95 -8.29 -2.21
N GLY A 40 1.13 -8.59 -3.50
CA GLY A 40 2.43 -8.81 -4.12
C GLY A 40 3.02 -7.52 -4.69
N GLU A 41 2.94 -7.37 -6.02
CA GLU A 41 3.51 -6.23 -6.74
C GLU A 41 3.01 -4.87 -6.22
N GLY A 42 1.73 -4.77 -5.86
CA GLY A 42 1.14 -3.54 -5.35
C GLY A 42 1.74 -3.08 -4.02
N ALA A 43 2.02 -4.02 -3.11
CA ALA A 43 2.65 -3.73 -1.84
C ALA A 43 4.12 -3.31 -2.01
N VAL A 44 4.84 -3.94 -2.95
CA VAL A 44 6.22 -3.55 -3.28
C VAL A 44 6.26 -2.16 -3.93
N ALA A 45 5.37 -1.88 -4.88
CA ALA A 45 5.24 -0.57 -5.52
C ALA A 45 4.91 0.53 -4.50
N ALA A 46 3.99 0.26 -3.58
CA ALA A 46 3.67 1.16 -2.48
C ALA A 46 4.87 1.41 -1.56
N ALA A 47 5.63 0.37 -1.22
CA ALA A 47 6.83 0.49 -0.40
C ALA A 47 7.90 1.35 -1.10
N LEU A 48 8.10 1.17 -2.42
CA LEU A 48 8.99 2.00 -3.23
C LEU A 48 8.57 3.48 -3.24
N ALA A 49 7.28 3.75 -3.39
CA ALA A 49 6.75 5.12 -3.36
C ALA A 49 6.90 5.77 -1.98
N ALA A 50 6.59 5.04 -0.91
CA ALA A 50 6.75 5.50 0.46
C ALA A 50 8.23 5.75 0.81
N ASP A 51 9.12 4.88 0.35
CA ASP A 51 10.55 4.99 0.58
C ASP A 51 11.15 6.23 -0.08
N ALA A 52 10.76 6.52 -1.31
CA ALA A 52 11.20 7.71 -2.05
C ALA A 52 10.83 9.02 -1.33
N LEU A 53 9.76 9.00 -0.53
CA LEU A 53 9.32 10.13 0.29
C LEU A 53 9.86 10.10 1.73
N GLY A 54 10.74 9.14 2.07
CA GLY A 54 11.33 9.04 3.41
C GLY A 54 10.37 8.56 4.49
N VAL A 55 9.20 8.01 4.14
CA VAL A 55 8.21 7.50 5.10
C VAL A 55 8.82 6.41 5.98
N LEU A 56 8.58 6.41 7.28
CA LEU A 56 9.10 5.36 8.16
C LEU A 56 8.16 4.13 8.17
N PRO A 57 8.67 2.89 8.21
CA PRO A 57 7.85 1.68 8.38
C PRO A 57 6.85 1.80 9.54
N ARG A 58 7.32 2.30 10.69
CA ARG A 58 6.49 2.51 11.89
C ARG A 58 5.33 3.48 11.66
N SER A 59 5.46 4.44 10.75
CA SER A 59 4.38 5.38 10.43
C SER A 59 3.26 4.69 9.64
N LEU A 60 3.62 3.77 8.73
CA LEU A 60 2.64 2.96 7.99
C LEU A 60 1.96 1.93 8.90
N ALA A 61 2.70 1.27 9.79
CA ALA A 61 2.13 0.36 10.79
C ALA A 61 1.17 1.10 11.74
N PHE A 62 1.54 2.30 12.19
CA PHE A 62 0.64 3.14 12.98
C PHE A 62 -0.62 3.51 12.20
N LEU A 63 -0.48 3.89 10.93
CA LEU A 63 -1.64 4.18 10.07
C LEU A 63 -2.54 2.94 9.88
N ALA A 64 -1.96 1.73 9.83
CA ALA A 64 -2.73 0.49 9.80
C ALA A 64 -3.61 0.35 11.05
N GLU A 65 -3.08 0.63 12.24
CA GLU A 65 -3.84 0.62 13.50
C GLU A 65 -4.94 1.70 13.53
N VAL A 66 -4.68 2.88 12.96
CA VAL A 66 -5.72 3.90 12.76
C VAL A 66 -6.84 3.38 11.88
N VAL A 67 -6.53 2.67 10.78
CA VAL A 67 -7.53 2.05 9.92
C VAL A 67 -8.29 0.94 10.65
N ARG A 68 -7.64 0.10 11.46
CA ARG A 68 -8.34 -0.93 12.24
C ARG A 68 -9.35 -0.35 13.23
N SER A 69 -9.02 0.79 13.83
CA SER A 69 -9.80 1.41 14.90
C SER A 69 -10.89 2.35 14.38
N GLY A 70 -10.61 3.13 13.33
CA GLY A 70 -11.51 4.15 12.79
C GLY A 70 -12.04 3.88 11.38
N GLY A 71 -11.48 2.89 10.68
CA GLY A 71 -11.81 2.59 9.28
C GLY A 71 -11.11 3.50 8.27
N ALA A 72 -11.15 3.10 7.00
CA ALA A 72 -10.46 3.78 5.90
C ALA A 72 -10.91 5.23 5.69
N ARG A 73 -12.22 5.50 5.85
CA ARG A 73 -12.79 6.85 5.68
C ARG A 73 -12.26 7.82 6.72
N TYR A 74 -12.31 7.42 8.00
CA TYR A 74 -11.78 8.23 9.09
C TYR A 74 -10.28 8.52 8.89
N ALA A 75 -9.50 7.48 8.54
CA ALA A 75 -8.08 7.64 8.29
C ALA A 75 -7.78 8.59 7.11
N ALA A 76 -8.60 8.58 6.05
CA ALA A 76 -8.46 9.46 4.89
C ALA A 76 -8.73 10.94 5.24
N ASP A 77 -9.62 11.20 6.20
CA ASP A 77 -10.00 12.54 6.64
C ASP A 77 -9.00 13.17 7.63
N LEU A 78 -7.98 12.42 8.05
CA LEU A 78 -6.90 12.98 8.87
C LEU A 78 -6.21 14.13 8.14
N ALA A 79 -5.98 15.22 8.86
CA ALA A 79 -5.22 16.36 8.35
C ALA A 79 -3.80 15.93 7.90
N GLU A 80 -3.21 14.99 8.65
CA GLU A 80 -1.87 14.47 8.41
C GLU A 80 -1.81 12.95 8.71
N PRO A 81 -2.24 12.08 7.77
CA PRO A 81 -2.22 10.62 7.97
C PRO A 81 -0.80 10.03 7.97
N LEU A 82 0.15 10.72 7.35
CA LEU A 82 1.58 10.45 7.46
C LEU A 82 2.33 11.78 7.67
N PRO A 83 3.45 11.79 8.41
CA PRO A 83 4.21 13.00 8.66
C PRO A 83 4.75 13.63 7.36
N GLY A 84 4.48 14.92 7.15
CA GLY A 84 4.90 15.70 5.99
C GLY A 84 3.86 15.74 4.86
N ALA A 85 3.83 16.86 4.12
CA ALA A 85 2.79 17.14 3.13
C ALA A 85 2.71 16.11 1.98
N GLU A 86 3.86 15.69 1.46
CA GLU A 86 3.97 14.73 0.36
C GLU A 86 3.55 13.30 0.81
N PRO A 87 4.12 12.72 1.89
CA PRO A 87 3.60 11.49 2.50
C PRO A 87 2.11 11.54 2.85
N ALA A 88 1.64 12.66 3.42
CA ALA A 88 0.24 12.82 3.79
C ALA A 88 -0.67 12.73 2.57
N ARG A 89 -0.27 13.33 1.43
CA ARG A 89 -1.02 13.22 0.18
C ARG A 89 -1.00 11.78 -0.37
N LEU A 90 0.16 11.12 -0.39
CA LEU A 90 0.27 9.72 -0.81
C LEU A 90 -0.68 8.81 -0.01
N ALA A 91 -0.68 8.95 1.32
CA ALA A 91 -1.58 8.19 2.17
C ALA A 91 -3.06 8.53 1.92
N ARG A 92 -3.42 9.81 1.74
CA ARG A 92 -4.78 10.20 1.38
C ARG A 92 -5.24 9.58 0.06
N ASP A 93 -4.39 9.52 -0.94
CA ASP A 93 -4.74 8.92 -2.23
C ASP A 93 -5.04 7.42 -2.08
N TRP A 94 -4.24 6.70 -1.29
CA TRP A 94 -4.46 5.29 -1.00
C TRP A 94 -5.71 5.05 -0.15
N LEU A 95 -5.83 5.76 0.97
CA LEU A 95 -6.95 5.62 1.91
C LEU A 95 -8.27 6.04 1.26
N GLY A 96 -8.27 7.14 0.51
CA GLY A 96 -9.41 7.62 -0.26
C GLY A 96 -9.84 6.61 -1.33
N SER A 97 -8.89 6.07 -2.09
CA SER A 97 -9.16 5.01 -3.07
C SER A 97 -9.70 3.74 -2.43
N ALA A 98 -9.20 3.36 -1.26
CA ALA A 98 -9.73 2.22 -0.53
C ALA A 98 -11.14 2.51 0.02
N ALA A 99 -11.38 3.71 0.54
CA ALA A 99 -12.65 4.14 1.13
C ALA A 99 -13.82 4.19 0.13
N THR A 100 -13.54 4.29 -1.18
CA THR A 100 -14.58 4.14 -2.21
C THR A 100 -15.09 2.71 -2.36
N THR A 101 -14.30 1.73 -1.92
CA THR A 101 -14.58 0.29 -2.11
C THR A 101 -14.91 -0.41 -0.79
N VAL A 102 -14.19 -0.07 0.27
CA VAL A 102 -14.34 -0.68 1.59
C VAL A 102 -15.61 -0.14 2.25
N THR A 103 -16.57 -1.05 2.47
CA THR A 103 -17.88 -0.76 3.07
C THR A 103 -18.16 -1.60 4.32
N SER A 104 -17.17 -2.38 4.76
CA SER A 104 -17.27 -3.30 5.88
C SER A 104 -16.01 -3.31 6.73
N VAL A 105 -16.16 -3.71 8.00
CA VAL A 105 -15.06 -3.89 8.95
C VAL A 105 -14.00 -4.87 8.40
N ASP A 106 -14.42 -5.95 7.73
CA ASP A 106 -13.49 -6.91 7.13
C ASP A 106 -12.64 -6.27 6.01
N GLY A 107 -13.22 -5.34 5.25
CA GLY A 107 -12.50 -4.57 4.26
C GLY A 107 -11.50 -3.60 4.89
N ASP A 108 -11.85 -2.95 5.99
CA ASP A 108 -10.93 -2.10 6.76
C ASP A 108 -9.76 -2.93 7.32
N GLN A 109 -10.05 -4.13 7.86
CA GLN A 109 -9.02 -5.06 8.32
C GLN A 109 -8.13 -5.56 7.17
N LEU A 110 -8.67 -5.76 5.97
CA LEU A 110 -7.88 -6.12 4.80
C LEU A 110 -6.95 -4.98 4.36
N LEU A 111 -7.44 -3.74 4.36
CA LEU A 111 -6.61 -2.56 4.08
C LEU A 111 -5.51 -2.39 5.14
N ALA A 112 -5.83 -2.54 6.42
CA ALA A 112 -4.85 -2.47 7.49
C ALA A 112 -3.74 -3.51 7.30
N ARG A 113 -4.09 -4.78 7.03
CA ARG A 113 -3.11 -5.83 6.70
C ARG A 113 -2.26 -5.50 5.49
N TRP A 114 -2.83 -4.82 4.49
CA TRP A 114 -2.04 -4.37 3.34
C TRP A 114 -1.03 -3.28 3.73
N LEU A 115 -1.43 -2.31 4.56
CA LEU A 115 -0.51 -1.29 5.10
C LEU A 115 0.63 -1.90 5.93
N ASP A 116 0.34 -2.91 6.74
CA ASP A 116 1.36 -3.66 7.48
C ASP A 116 2.35 -4.34 6.53
N ALA A 117 1.86 -5.00 5.48
CA ALA A 117 2.73 -5.63 4.49
C ALA A 117 3.64 -4.61 3.80
N VAL A 118 3.11 -3.42 3.46
CA VAL A 118 3.93 -2.32 2.91
C VAL A 118 4.99 -1.87 3.92
N ALA A 119 4.62 -1.74 5.19
CA ALA A 119 5.54 -1.37 6.27
C ALA A 119 6.68 -2.39 6.42
N GLU A 120 6.36 -3.69 6.42
CA GLU A 120 7.35 -4.77 6.51
C GLU A 120 8.31 -4.76 5.31
N ILE A 121 7.79 -4.66 4.08
CA ILE A 121 8.61 -4.58 2.86
C ILE A 121 9.53 -3.36 2.91
N LEU A 122 9.00 -2.21 3.31
CA LEU A 122 9.78 -0.98 3.45
C LEU A 122 10.92 -1.14 4.47
N GLY A 123 10.65 -1.78 5.61
CA GLY A 123 11.65 -2.11 6.63
C GLY A 123 12.78 -2.96 6.05
N MET A 124 12.45 -4.11 5.47
CA MET A 124 13.43 -5.01 4.86
C MET A 124 14.30 -4.32 3.80
N ARG A 125 13.69 -3.47 2.95
CA ARG A 125 14.41 -2.73 1.91
C ARG A 125 15.38 -1.68 2.45
N ARG A 126 15.12 -1.13 3.64
CA ARG A 126 16.03 -0.19 4.29
C ARG A 126 17.17 -0.91 4.97
N ASP A 127 16.90 -2.03 5.62
CA ASP A 127 17.93 -2.84 6.26
C ASP A 127 18.97 -3.32 5.22
N VAL A 128 18.52 -3.79 4.05
CA VAL A 128 19.43 -4.21 2.95
C VAL A 128 20.27 -3.06 2.38
N ARG A 129 19.81 -1.80 2.44
CA ARG A 129 20.57 -0.64 1.94
C ARG A 129 21.44 0.02 3.01
N GLY A 130 21.14 -0.21 4.29
CA GLY A 130 21.94 0.26 5.42
C GLY A 130 23.06 -0.70 5.82
N ALA A 131 23.02 -1.94 5.33
CA ALA A 131 24.10 -2.94 5.42
C ALA A 131 25.16 -2.71 4.34
#